data_AF-A0A8D1LXK4-F1
#
_entry.id   AF-A0A8D1LXK4-F1
#
_cell.length_a   1.000
_cell.length_b   1.000
_cell.length_c   1.000
_cell.angle_alpha   90.00
_cell.angle_beta   90.00
_cell.angle_gamma   90.00
#
_symmetry.space_group_name_H-M   'P 1'
#
loop_
_entity.id
_entity.type
_entity.pdbx_description
1 polymer ?
#
loop_
_entity_poly.entity_id
_entity_poly.type
_entity_poly.pdbx_seq_one_letter_code
_entity_poly.pdbx_strand_id
1 'polypeptide(L)'
;MLPTDKILKEKRRLFVRSVAMGTINGLLDELLETRVLNQEEVEIVRGENATVMDKARALIDSVIRKGPQACQICINHICGDDPHLAGVLELSTGTMEYFSIFGSCQFLDSGISFSGSQSGKCLTVQESQAVVPPFPAPQTVQDNPVKPASSEPRGSLKLCPPDIAQRLWKEKSAEIYPIMEKSIRTRLALIICNTEFENLPRRDGADVDIRDMKILLEDLGYSVDVRENLTASDMAIELKAFAARPEHKSSDSTFLVLMSHGIQAGICGKKYSEEVPDVLEVNTIFQILNTLNCPSLKDKPKVIIIQACRGEKQGVVWIKDSVGPSGNSSLLAAEDFEYDAIKKAHIEKDFIAFCSSTPDNVSWRHPLLGSLFIIK
;
A
#
# COMPACT_ATOMS: atom_id res chain seq x y z
N MET A 1 -34.88 -0.70 -9.78
CA MET A 1 -34.04 0.40 -10.31
C MET A 1 -32.59 0.02 -10.13
N LEU A 2 -31.74 0.26 -11.13
CA LEU A 2 -30.29 0.06 -10.99
C LEU A 2 -29.74 1.02 -9.91
N PRO A 3 -28.78 0.59 -9.07
CA PRO A 3 -28.07 1.51 -8.17
C PRO A 3 -27.48 2.70 -8.94
N THR A 4 -27.68 3.91 -8.43
CA THR A 4 -27.34 5.16 -9.15
C THR A 4 -25.84 5.34 -9.39
N ASP A 5 -25.00 4.70 -8.58
CA ASP A 5 -23.55 4.58 -8.79
C ASP A 5 -23.20 3.77 -10.04
N LYS A 6 -23.97 2.73 -10.38
CA LYS A 6 -23.78 1.96 -11.62
C LYS A 6 -24.16 2.77 -12.85
N ILE A 7 -25.25 3.54 -12.76
CA ILE A 7 -25.71 4.44 -13.84
C ILE A 7 -24.66 5.52 -14.11
N LEU A 8 -24.19 6.19 -13.07
CA LEU A 8 -23.20 7.26 -13.19
C LEU A 8 -21.84 6.73 -13.67
N LYS A 9 -21.46 5.51 -13.26
CA LYS A 9 -20.25 4.82 -13.73
C LYS A 9 -20.31 4.45 -15.21
N GLU A 10 -21.47 4.04 -15.71
CA GLU A 10 -21.70 3.73 -17.13
C GLU A 10 -21.69 5.01 -17.99
N LYS A 11 -22.32 6.08 -17.51
CA LYS A 11 -22.40 7.37 -18.22
C LYS A 11 -21.17 8.27 -18.01
N ARG A 12 -20.19 7.84 -17.21
CA ARG A 12 -18.97 8.58 -16.87
C ARG A 12 -18.22 9.15 -18.07
N ARG A 13 -18.04 8.35 -19.12
CA ARG A 13 -17.30 8.78 -20.33
C ARG A 13 -18.04 9.89 -21.08
N LEU A 14 -19.37 9.85 -21.12
CA LEU A 14 -20.16 10.92 -21.71
C LEU A 14 -20.10 12.18 -20.85
N PHE A 15 -20.25 12.07 -19.53
CA PHE A 15 -20.19 13.22 -18.61
C PHE A 15 -18.89 14.00 -18.79
N VAL A 16 -17.75 13.32 -18.78
CA VAL A 16 -16.43 13.94 -18.94
C VAL A 16 -16.26 14.69 -20.26
N ARG A 17 -16.91 14.23 -21.33
CA ARG A 17 -16.79 14.83 -22.67
C ARG A 17 -17.79 15.96 -22.90
N SER A 18 -18.90 15.97 -22.17
CA SER A 18 -20.06 16.82 -22.45
C SER A 18 -20.31 17.90 -21.40
N VAL A 19 -19.76 17.78 -20.20
CA VAL A 19 -19.99 18.76 -19.12
C VAL A 19 -19.21 20.05 -19.37
N ALA A 20 -19.87 21.19 -19.20
CA ALA A 20 -19.26 22.51 -19.28
C ALA A 20 -18.62 22.91 -17.94
N MET A 21 -17.64 23.82 -17.99
CA MET A 21 -16.95 24.28 -16.78
C MET A 21 -17.88 25.02 -15.80
N GLY A 22 -18.91 25.69 -16.30
CA GLY A 22 -19.96 26.30 -15.46
C GLY A 22 -20.71 25.26 -14.63
N THR A 23 -21.12 24.16 -15.26
CA THR A 23 -21.82 23.05 -14.61
C THR A 23 -20.91 22.32 -13.60
N ILE A 24 -19.61 22.14 -13.90
CA ILE A 24 -18.65 21.57 -12.94
C ILE A 24 -18.55 22.42 -11.68
N ASN A 25 -18.42 23.74 -11.83
CA ASN A 25 -18.28 24.64 -10.68
C ASN A 25 -19.55 24.67 -9.84
N GLY A 26 -20.74 24.73 -10.47
CA GLY A 26 -22.02 24.66 -9.76
C GLY A 26 -22.19 23.34 -8.99
N LEU A 27 -21.86 22.21 -9.63
CA LEU A 27 -21.89 20.91 -8.97
C LEU A 27 -20.90 20.82 -7.79
N LEU A 28 -19.73 21.45 -7.88
CA LEU A 28 -18.77 21.45 -6.77
C LEU A 28 -19.27 22.24 -5.56
N ASP A 29 -19.91 23.38 -5.79
CA ASP A 29 -20.45 24.23 -4.72
C ASP A 29 -21.61 23.53 -4.00
N GLU A 30 -22.49 22.91 -4.76
CA GLU A 30 -23.64 22.18 -4.21
C GLU A 30 -23.25 20.87 -3.52
N LEU A 31 -22.28 20.13 -4.07
CA LEU A 31 -21.76 18.92 -3.42
C LEU A 31 -20.97 19.25 -2.13
N LEU A 32 -20.40 20.46 -2.03
CA LEU A 32 -19.81 20.97 -0.79
C LEU A 32 -20.88 21.33 0.23
N GLU A 33 -21.93 22.04 -0.19
CA GLU A 33 -23.03 22.47 0.68
C GLU A 33 -23.79 21.26 1.26
N THR A 34 -24.07 20.26 0.43
CA THR A 34 -24.67 18.98 0.83
C THR A 34 -23.72 18.06 1.60
N ARG A 35 -22.47 18.50 1.85
CA ARG A 35 -21.38 17.75 2.52
C ARG A 35 -21.04 16.41 1.88
N VAL A 36 -21.37 16.26 0.60
CA VAL A 36 -20.93 15.10 -0.19
C VAL A 36 -19.44 15.22 -0.45
N LEU A 37 -18.94 16.40 -0.80
CA LEU A 37 -17.52 16.72 -0.91
C LEU A 37 -17.09 17.62 0.24
N ASN A 38 -15.86 17.47 0.72
CA ASN A 38 -15.25 18.40 1.67
C ASN A 38 -14.50 19.52 0.92
N GLN A 39 -14.09 20.55 1.66
CA GLN A 39 -13.42 21.73 1.09
C GLN A 39 -12.14 21.36 0.33
N GLU A 40 -11.34 20.43 0.86
CA GLU A 40 -10.09 19.96 0.26
C GLU A 40 -10.35 19.20 -1.06
N GLU A 41 -11.37 18.35 -1.11
CA GLU A 41 -11.78 17.63 -2.32
C GLU A 41 -12.25 18.59 -3.41
N VAL A 42 -12.96 19.66 -3.06
CA VAL A 42 -13.37 20.70 -4.01
C VAL A 42 -12.17 21.46 -4.56
N GLU A 43 -11.20 21.82 -3.72
CA GLU A 43 -9.98 22.50 -4.13
C GLU A 43 -9.12 21.64 -5.06
N ILE A 44 -9.02 20.33 -4.78
CA ILE A 44 -8.36 19.37 -5.67
C ILE A 44 -9.01 19.35 -7.06
N VAL A 45 -10.34 19.35 -7.14
CA VAL A 45 -11.04 19.40 -8.43
C VAL A 45 -10.90 20.77 -9.11
N ARG A 46 -10.89 21.87 -8.34
CA ARG A 46 -10.77 23.23 -8.88
C ARG A 46 -9.37 23.59 -9.39
N GLY A 47 -8.36 22.75 -9.11
CA GLY A 47 -6.94 22.95 -9.43
C GLY A 47 -6.66 23.83 -10.67
N GLU A 48 -5.79 24.83 -10.50
CA GLU A 48 -5.59 25.94 -11.44
C GLU A 48 -5.13 25.50 -12.84
N ASN A 49 -4.42 24.37 -12.95
CA ASN A 49 -3.83 23.89 -14.20
C ASN A 49 -4.57 22.68 -14.84
N ALA A 50 -5.70 22.25 -14.28
CA ALA A 50 -6.45 21.09 -14.80
C ALA A 50 -7.38 21.48 -15.96
N THR A 51 -7.44 20.66 -17.01
CA THR A 51 -8.38 20.88 -18.12
C THR A 51 -9.83 20.62 -17.67
N VAL A 52 -10.83 21.17 -18.38
CA VAL A 52 -12.26 20.95 -18.07
C VAL A 52 -12.60 19.46 -17.96
N MET A 53 -12.03 18.62 -18.83
CA MET A 53 -12.21 17.17 -18.78
C MET A 53 -11.54 16.52 -17.57
N ASP A 54 -10.39 17.03 -17.13
CA ASP A 54 -9.70 16.50 -15.93
C ASP A 54 -10.49 16.85 -14.67
N LYS A 55 -11.03 18.07 -14.60
CA LYS A 55 -11.93 18.50 -13.52
C LYS A 55 -13.22 17.68 -13.52
N ALA A 56 -13.83 17.49 -14.68
CA ALA A 56 -15.02 16.64 -14.84
C ALA A 56 -14.76 15.20 -14.36
N ARG A 57 -13.59 14.66 -14.70
CA ARG A 57 -13.18 13.31 -14.32
C ARG A 57 -12.97 13.18 -12.82
N ALA A 58 -12.25 14.12 -12.22
CA ALA A 58 -12.00 14.15 -10.79
C ALA A 58 -13.29 14.30 -9.98
N LEU A 59 -14.22 15.15 -10.45
CA LEU A 59 -15.54 15.34 -9.84
C LEU A 59 -16.35 14.04 -9.85
N ILE A 60 -16.58 13.45 -11.02
CA ILE A 60 -17.44 12.26 -11.14
C ILE A 60 -16.84 11.04 -10.44
N ASP A 61 -15.52 10.87 -10.45
CA ASP A 61 -14.85 9.76 -9.76
C ASP A 61 -14.96 9.88 -8.24
N SER A 62 -14.89 11.11 -7.72
CA SER A 62 -15.05 11.37 -6.29
C SER A 62 -16.46 11.08 -5.83
N VAL A 63 -17.47 11.48 -6.62
CA VAL A 63 -18.88 11.16 -6.34
C VAL A 63 -19.15 9.65 -6.41
N ILE A 64 -18.65 8.95 -7.43
CA ILE A 64 -18.82 7.49 -7.57
C ILE A 64 -18.21 6.75 -6.38
N ARG A 65 -17.04 7.19 -5.89
CA ARG A 65 -16.34 6.56 -4.76
C ARG A 65 -17.11 6.67 -3.44
N LYS A 66 -17.92 7.72 -3.27
CA LYS A 66 -18.75 7.93 -2.06
C LYS A 66 -20.03 7.10 -2.06
N GLY A 67 -20.36 6.45 -3.18
CA GLY A 67 -21.40 5.44 -3.25
C GLY A 67 -22.77 5.99 -3.71
N PRO A 68 -23.83 5.15 -3.65
CA PRO A 68 -25.09 5.39 -4.35
C PRO A 68 -25.83 6.66 -3.91
N GLN A 69 -25.76 7.03 -2.63
CA GLN A 69 -26.41 8.25 -2.11
C GLN A 69 -25.78 9.53 -2.69
N ALA A 70 -24.44 9.58 -2.75
CA ALA A 70 -23.72 10.70 -3.37
C ALA A 70 -24.00 10.79 -4.88
N CYS A 71 -24.03 9.64 -5.56
CA CYS A 71 -24.39 9.57 -6.98
C CYS A 71 -25.82 10.06 -7.25
N GLN A 72 -26.77 9.74 -6.37
CA GLN A 72 -28.15 10.21 -6.50
C GLN A 72 -28.24 11.74 -6.34
N ILE A 73 -27.55 12.31 -5.35
CA ILE A 73 -27.52 13.76 -5.13
C ILE A 73 -26.91 14.46 -6.35
N CYS A 74 -25.80 13.96 -6.89
CA CYS A 74 -25.18 14.52 -8.09
C CYS A 74 -26.09 14.43 -9.32
N ILE A 75 -26.77 13.31 -9.54
CA ILE A 75 -27.73 13.14 -10.65
C ILE A 75 -28.91 14.11 -10.51
N ASN A 76 -29.44 14.29 -9.30
CA ASN A 76 -30.55 15.22 -9.08
C ASN A 76 -30.17 16.66 -9.44
N HIS A 77 -28.96 17.09 -9.09
CA HIS A 77 -28.45 18.42 -9.43
C HIS A 77 -28.14 18.59 -10.91
N ILE A 78 -27.55 17.58 -11.57
CA ILE A 78 -27.38 17.60 -13.03
C ILE A 78 -28.74 17.77 -13.73
N CYS A 79 -29.77 17.08 -13.26
CA CYS A 79 -31.12 17.20 -13.82
C CYS A 79 -31.80 18.55 -13.52
N GLY A 80 -31.47 19.20 -12.40
CA GLY A 80 -32.02 20.51 -12.01
C GLY A 80 -31.34 21.68 -12.71
N ASP A 81 -30.01 21.66 -12.78
CA ASP A 81 -29.19 22.81 -13.17
C ASP A 81 -28.74 22.77 -14.63
N ASP A 82 -28.61 21.57 -15.22
CA ASP A 82 -28.24 21.40 -16.64
C ASP A 82 -29.11 20.34 -17.34
N PRO A 83 -30.39 20.68 -17.65
CA PRO A 83 -31.31 19.76 -18.32
C PRO A 83 -30.82 19.27 -19.69
N HIS A 84 -29.98 20.06 -20.36
CA HIS A 84 -29.38 19.69 -21.63
C HIS A 84 -28.33 18.58 -21.44
N LEU A 85 -27.43 18.72 -20.45
CA LEU A 85 -26.50 17.67 -20.06
C LEU A 85 -27.21 16.42 -19.55
N ALA A 86 -28.29 16.57 -18.76
CA ALA A 86 -29.10 15.45 -18.30
C ALA A 86 -29.72 14.66 -19.47
N GLY A 87 -30.22 15.36 -20.50
CA GLY A 87 -30.71 14.76 -21.74
C GLY A 87 -29.63 14.02 -22.51
N VAL A 88 -28.43 14.61 -22.64
CA VAL A 88 -27.26 13.97 -23.29
C VAL A 88 -26.81 12.71 -22.54
N LEU A 89 -26.96 12.69 -21.22
CA LEU A 89 -26.60 11.54 -20.38
C LEU A 89 -27.71 10.49 -20.28
N GLU A 90 -28.89 10.75 -20.86
CA GLU A 90 -30.09 9.93 -20.77
C GLU A 90 -30.48 9.63 -19.31
N LEU A 91 -30.27 10.61 -18.41
CA LEU A 91 -30.65 10.49 -17.00
C LEU A 91 -32.16 10.70 -16.91
N SER A 92 -32.94 9.62 -16.83
CA SER A 92 -34.38 9.73 -16.64
C SER A 92 -34.67 10.20 -15.21
N THR A 93 -35.30 11.37 -15.10
CA THR A 93 -35.97 11.79 -13.88
C THR A 93 -37.12 10.83 -13.62
N GLY A 94 -36.89 9.81 -12.80
CA GLY A 94 -37.96 9.14 -12.10
C GLY A 94 -38.57 10.16 -11.14
N THR A 95 -39.54 10.94 -11.61
CA THR A 95 -40.42 11.69 -10.73
C THR A 95 -41.14 10.69 -9.83
N MET A 96 -40.85 10.75 -8.52
CA MET A 96 -41.81 10.60 -7.42
C MET A 96 -41.24 11.38 -6.22
N GLU A 97 -41.81 12.57 -6.04
CA GLU A 97 -42.00 13.35 -4.82
C GLU A 97 -41.12 13.05 -3.60
N TYR A 98 -40.24 14.00 -3.25
CA TYR A 98 -40.12 14.54 -1.88
C TYR A 98 -39.65 16.00 -1.97
N PHE A 99 -40.50 16.86 -2.56
CA PHE A 99 -40.53 18.24 -2.11
C PHE A 99 -41.15 18.24 -0.70
N SER A 100 -40.54 18.98 0.23
CA SER A 100 -41.04 19.32 1.58
C SER A 100 -40.43 18.59 2.79
N ILE A 101 -39.11 18.48 2.93
CA ILE A 101 -38.49 18.49 4.27
C ILE A 101 -37.14 19.22 4.19
N PHE A 102 -37.14 20.56 4.11
CA PHE A 102 -36.15 21.46 4.72
C PHE A 102 -36.66 22.91 4.55
N GLY A 103 -37.94 23.09 4.86
CA GLY A 103 -38.49 24.39 5.21
C GLY A 103 -38.58 24.45 6.74
N SER A 104 -37.78 25.32 7.34
CA SER A 104 -37.99 25.93 8.66
C SER A 104 -38.02 24.99 9.89
N CYS A 105 -36.95 25.02 10.69
CA CYS A 105 -36.99 24.94 12.17
C CYS A 105 -35.59 25.31 12.68
N GLN A 106 -35.31 26.59 12.95
CA GLN A 106 -35.46 27.24 14.26
C GLN A 106 -34.81 26.47 15.42
N PHE A 107 -33.76 27.11 15.94
CA PHE A 107 -33.26 27.10 17.32
C PHE A 107 -34.14 26.34 18.33
N LEU A 108 -33.53 25.39 19.04
CA LEU A 108 -33.75 25.25 20.47
C LEU A 108 -32.44 24.84 21.14
N ASP A 109 -31.86 25.85 21.76
CA ASP A 109 -30.82 25.78 22.77
C ASP A 109 -31.36 25.03 24.00
N SER A 110 -30.54 24.18 24.60
CA SER A 110 -30.76 23.63 25.94
C SER A 110 -29.41 23.19 26.49
N GLY A 111 -28.63 24.19 26.91
CA GLY A 111 -27.56 23.98 27.87
C GLY A 111 -28.10 23.48 29.21
N ILE A 112 -27.32 22.61 29.84
CA ILE A 112 -27.22 22.56 31.30
C ILE A 112 -25.74 22.54 31.65
N SER A 113 -25.31 23.65 32.23
CA SER A 113 -24.03 23.87 32.90
C SER A 113 -24.25 23.82 34.41
N PHE A 114 -23.29 23.26 35.16
CA PHE A 114 -22.81 23.66 36.50
C PHE A 114 -21.79 22.59 36.96
N SER A 115 -20.47 22.77 37.07
CA SER A 115 -19.60 23.71 37.81
C SER A 115 -19.21 23.27 39.24
N GLY A 116 -17.89 23.25 39.48
CA GLY A 116 -17.22 23.42 40.78
C GLY A 116 -17.10 22.18 41.68
N SER A 117 -16.07 21.94 42.49
CA SER A 117 -14.87 22.71 42.86
C SER A 117 -13.94 21.84 43.73
N GLN A 118 -12.64 22.10 43.63
CA GLN A 118 -11.59 22.13 44.67
C GLN A 118 -11.22 20.92 45.57
N SER A 119 -9.92 20.95 45.91
CA SER A 119 -9.21 20.35 47.06
C SER A 119 -8.78 18.89 46.85
N GLY A 120 -7.52 18.48 46.91
CA GLY A 120 -6.40 18.95 47.73
C GLY A 120 -6.01 17.82 48.69
N LYS A 121 -4.87 17.15 48.46
CA LYS A 121 -3.86 16.72 49.46
C LYS A 121 -2.96 15.60 48.95
N CYS A 122 -1.67 15.93 48.96
CA CYS A 122 -0.53 15.03 49.10
C CYS A 122 -0.59 14.33 50.48
N LEU A 123 -0.27 13.03 50.51
CA LEU A 123 0.19 12.34 51.71
C LEU A 123 1.32 11.37 51.32
N THR A 124 2.52 11.75 51.76
CA THR A 124 3.70 10.93 51.96
C THR A 124 3.47 9.88 53.04
N VAL A 125 4.03 8.68 52.88
CA VAL A 125 4.49 7.82 53.99
C VAL A 125 5.82 7.20 53.61
N GLN A 126 6.78 7.34 54.53
CA GLN A 126 8.18 6.92 54.47
C GLN A 126 8.39 5.42 54.68
N GLU A 127 9.52 4.96 54.10
CA GLU A 127 10.48 3.93 54.52
C GLU A 127 10.18 2.98 55.68
N SER A 128 10.49 1.69 55.45
CA SER A 128 11.27 0.89 56.40
C SER A 128 12.08 -0.20 55.68
N GLN A 129 13.36 -0.34 56.05
CA GLN A 129 14.35 -1.32 55.61
C GLN A 129 14.10 -2.73 56.16
N ALA A 130 14.52 -3.77 55.44
CA ALA A 130 15.17 -5.00 55.98
C ALA A 130 15.65 -5.89 54.80
N VAL A 131 16.95 -5.93 54.51
CA VAL A 131 17.95 -6.97 54.90
C VAL A 131 17.79 -8.32 54.16
N VAL A 132 18.79 -8.58 53.32
CA VAL A 132 19.09 -9.79 52.55
C VAL A 132 19.62 -10.92 53.46
N PRO A 133 19.37 -12.20 53.12
CA PRO A 133 20.35 -13.26 53.38
C PRO A 133 20.78 -14.00 52.09
N PRO A 134 21.94 -14.69 52.11
CA PRO A 134 22.77 -14.90 50.93
C PRO A 134 22.54 -16.24 50.20
N PHE A 135 22.96 -16.25 48.94
CA PHE A 135 23.13 -17.41 48.05
C PHE A 135 23.99 -18.54 48.65
N PRO A 136 23.74 -19.79 48.23
CA PRO A 136 24.79 -20.77 48.01
C PRO A 136 24.93 -21.13 46.52
N ALA A 137 26.18 -21.28 46.07
CA ALA A 137 26.58 -21.81 44.75
C ALA A 137 27.01 -23.30 44.86
N PRO A 138 27.48 -23.96 43.80
CA PRO A 138 26.68 -24.79 42.89
C PRO A 138 27.07 -26.28 42.95
N GLN A 139 26.19 -27.19 42.49
CA GLN A 139 26.54 -28.60 42.27
C GLN A 139 26.20 -29.09 40.85
N THR A 140 27.27 -29.48 40.17
CA THR A 140 27.51 -30.48 39.12
C THR A 140 26.36 -31.15 38.34
N VAL A 141 26.41 -30.91 37.03
CA VAL A 141 26.15 -31.73 35.82
C VAL A 141 25.57 -33.15 35.99
N GLN A 142 24.44 -33.40 35.33
CA GLN A 142 24.17 -34.68 34.65
C GLN A 142 23.58 -34.42 33.24
N ASP A 143 24.26 -34.97 32.25
CA ASP A 143 23.86 -35.03 30.85
C ASP A 143 22.64 -35.95 30.65
N ASN A 144 21.67 -35.48 29.88
CA ASN A 144 20.74 -36.34 29.12
C ASN A 144 20.36 -35.63 27.80
N PRO A 145 20.24 -36.36 26.68
CA PRO A 145 20.17 -35.77 25.35
C PRO A 145 18.77 -35.19 25.09
N VAL A 146 18.67 -33.86 25.12
CA VAL A 146 17.44 -33.15 24.78
C VAL A 146 17.32 -33.02 23.26
N LYS A 147 16.33 -33.74 22.74
CA LYS A 147 15.64 -33.58 21.44
C LYS A 147 15.67 -32.12 20.96
N PRO A 148 15.95 -31.81 19.68
CA PRO A 148 16.10 -30.42 19.25
C PRO A 148 14.79 -29.68 19.49
N ALA A 149 14.82 -28.74 20.43
CA ALA A 149 13.74 -27.82 20.69
C ALA A 149 13.47 -27.03 19.41
N SER A 150 12.20 -26.99 19.02
CA SER A 150 11.72 -26.03 18.02
C SER A 150 12.20 -24.64 18.44
N SER A 151 13.02 -24.01 17.62
CA SER A 151 13.47 -22.63 17.86
C SER A 151 12.25 -21.74 18.03
N GLU A 152 12.02 -21.26 19.26
CA GLU A 152 11.06 -20.19 19.50
C GLU A 152 11.47 -18.97 18.65
N PRO A 153 10.50 -18.20 18.11
CA PRO A 153 10.80 -16.97 17.39
C PRO A 153 11.69 -16.09 18.25
N ARG A 154 12.78 -15.60 17.68
CA ARG A 154 13.86 -14.95 18.46
C ARG A 154 13.53 -13.47 18.72
N GLY A 155 12.45 -12.94 18.13
CA GLY A 155 12.03 -11.54 18.25
C GLY A 155 10.62 -11.31 18.81
N SER A 156 10.23 -10.03 18.82
CA SER A 156 8.98 -9.47 19.39
C SER A 156 7.68 -9.88 18.68
N LEU A 157 7.74 -10.86 17.78
CA LEU A 157 6.61 -11.28 16.96
C LEU A 157 5.57 -12.01 17.80
N LYS A 158 4.36 -11.45 17.89
CA LYS A 158 3.24 -12.11 18.56
C LYS A 158 2.71 -13.23 17.68
N LEU A 159 2.77 -14.46 18.18
CA LEU A 159 2.22 -15.62 17.49
C LEU A 159 0.69 -15.55 17.43
N CYS A 160 0.13 -15.95 16.29
CA CYS A 160 -1.31 -16.11 16.15
C CYS A 160 -1.76 -17.41 16.88
N PRO A 161 -2.69 -17.34 17.84
CA PRO A 161 -3.24 -18.51 18.50
C PRO A 161 -3.87 -19.50 17.50
N PRO A 162 -3.67 -20.82 17.65
CA PRO A 162 -4.16 -21.80 16.69
C PRO A 162 -5.68 -21.78 16.48
N ASP A 163 -6.45 -21.50 17.54
CA ASP A 163 -7.91 -21.39 17.50
C ASP A 163 -8.38 -20.19 16.65
N ILE A 164 -7.70 -19.05 16.79
CA ILE A 164 -7.97 -17.87 15.96
C ILE A 164 -7.64 -18.17 14.49
N ALA A 165 -6.49 -18.80 14.22
CA ALA A 165 -6.10 -19.17 12.87
C ALA A 165 -7.10 -20.13 12.22
N GLN A 166 -7.54 -21.16 12.94
CA GLN A 166 -8.55 -22.12 12.47
C GLN A 166 -9.89 -21.45 12.18
N ARG A 167 -10.31 -20.52 13.06
CA ARG A 167 -11.54 -19.75 12.87
C ARG A 167 -11.48 -18.90 11.60
N LEU A 168 -10.40 -18.15 11.39
CA LEU A 168 -10.19 -17.34 10.19
C LEU A 168 -10.21 -18.20 8.92
N TRP A 169 -9.55 -19.36 8.97
CA TRP A 169 -9.57 -20.31 7.85
C TRP A 169 -10.98 -20.81 7.55
N LYS A 170 -11.74 -21.18 8.58
CA LYS A 170 -13.10 -21.71 8.41
C LYS A 170 -14.07 -20.65 7.87
N GLU A 171 -13.95 -19.41 8.32
CA GLU A 171 -14.86 -18.32 7.95
C GLU A 171 -14.53 -17.72 6.57
N LYS A 172 -13.24 -17.69 6.18
CA LYS A 172 -12.77 -16.93 5.01
C LYS A 172 -11.81 -17.69 4.08
N SER A 173 -11.81 -19.03 4.08
CA SER A 173 -10.89 -19.82 3.25
C SER A 173 -10.90 -19.48 1.76
N ALA A 174 -12.03 -19.01 1.22
CA ALA A 174 -12.16 -18.62 -0.18
C ALA A 174 -11.46 -17.30 -0.54
N GLU A 175 -11.15 -16.47 0.46
CA GLU A 175 -10.57 -15.12 0.29
C GLU A 175 -9.15 -15.01 0.88
N ILE A 176 -8.62 -16.10 1.45
CA ILE A 176 -7.30 -16.17 2.08
C ILE A 176 -6.36 -16.98 1.20
N TYR A 177 -5.15 -16.47 0.98
CA TYR A 177 -4.09 -17.24 0.31
C TYR A 177 -3.76 -18.51 1.11
N PRO A 178 -3.72 -19.68 0.46
CA PRO A 178 -3.41 -20.93 1.14
C PRO A 178 -1.98 -20.91 1.68
N ILE A 179 -1.81 -21.22 2.97
CA ILE A 179 -0.50 -21.34 3.62
C ILE A 179 -0.05 -22.79 3.59
N MET A 180 1.21 -23.02 3.20
CA MET A 180 1.81 -24.34 3.22
C MET A 180 2.22 -24.76 4.64
N GLU A 181 2.20 -26.06 4.89
CA GLU A 181 2.58 -26.62 6.18
C GLU A 181 4.03 -26.26 6.52
N LYS A 182 4.26 -25.83 7.76
CA LYS A 182 5.56 -25.30 8.22
C LYS A 182 6.71 -26.31 8.05
N SER A 183 6.43 -27.61 8.16
CA SER A 183 7.42 -28.69 8.11
C SER A 183 8.04 -28.90 6.72
N ILE A 184 7.29 -28.59 5.66
CA ILE A 184 7.67 -28.86 4.25
C ILE A 184 7.91 -27.59 3.44
N ARG A 185 7.48 -26.42 3.92
CA ARG A 185 7.58 -25.18 3.14
C ARG A 185 8.99 -24.61 3.15
N THR A 186 9.40 -24.03 2.02
CA THR A 186 10.71 -23.41 1.81
C THR A 186 10.55 -21.95 1.39
N ARG A 187 10.02 -21.13 2.32
CA ARG A 187 9.83 -19.70 2.09
C ARG A 187 11.17 -19.00 1.89
N LEU A 188 11.25 -18.19 0.85
CA LEU A 188 12.42 -17.36 0.54
C LEU A 188 12.03 -15.88 0.57
N ALA A 189 12.97 -15.05 1.02
CA ALA A 189 12.89 -13.60 0.91
C ALA A 189 14.25 -13.03 0.47
N LEU A 190 14.23 -11.88 -0.19
CA LEU A 190 15.43 -11.18 -0.65
C LEU A 190 15.44 -9.75 -0.11
N ILE A 191 16.57 -9.35 0.47
CA ILE A 191 16.88 -7.98 0.84
C ILE A 191 18.02 -7.49 -0.06
N ILE A 192 17.80 -6.41 -0.80
CA ILE A 192 18.86 -5.68 -1.50
C ILE A 192 18.98 -4.30 -0.86
N CYS A 193 20.15 -4.00 -0.30
CA CYS A 193 20.41 -2.71 0.33
C CYS A 193 21.70 -2.06 -0.17
N ASN A 194 21.58 -0.86 -0.74
CA ASN A 194 22.75 -0.04 -1.05
C ASN A 194 22.93 0.96 0.09
N THR A 195 24.05 0.84 0.80
CA THR A 195 24.44 1.68 1.93
C THR A 195 25.55 2.65 1.51
N GLU A 196 26.51 2.17 0.73
CA GLU A 196 27.65 2.92 0.23
C GLU A 196 27.51 3.16 -1.28
N PHE A 197 27.89 4.37 -1.70
CA PHE A 197 27.79 4.83 -3.08
C PHE A 197 29.07 5.53 -3.49
N GLU A 198 29.40 5.46 -4.78
CA GLU A 198 30.59 6.11 -5.32
C GLU A 198 30.39 7.63 -5.42
N ASN A 199 29.19 8.07 -5.85
CA ASN A 199 28.90 9.49 -6.13
C ASN A 199 27.69 10.04 -5.35
N LEU A 200 27.10 9.26 -4.44
CA LEU A 200 25.99 9.70 -3.57
C LEU A 200 26.38 9.61 -2.09
N PRO A 201 25.68 10.32 -1.19
CA PRO A 201 25.90 10.20 0.25
C PRO A 201 25.66 8.78 0.77
N ARG A 202 26.48 8.35 1.74
CA ARG A 202 26.26 7.11 2.49
C ARG A 202 24.91 7.15 3.22
N ARG A 203 24.21 6.01 3.29
CA ARG A 203 22.92 5.87 3.99
C ARG A 203 23.13 5.35 5.41
N ASP A 204 23.45 6.25 6.32
CA ASP A 204 23.63 5.92 7.75
C ASP A 204 22.37 5.28 8.35
N GLY A 205 22.54 4.22 9.15
CA GLY A 205 21.46 3.44 9.76
C GLY A 205 20.86 2.35 8.87
N ALA A 206 21.32 2.20 7.61
CA ALA A 206 20.85 1.13 6.73
C ALA A 206 21.24 -0.27 7.23
N ASP A 207 22.34 -0.39 7.97
CA ASP A 207 22.78 -1.63 8.64
C ASP A 207 21.77 -2.09 9.70
N VAL A 208 21.17 -1.13 10.43
CA VAL A 208 20.09 -1.38 11.38
C VAL A 208 18.85 -1.87 10.63
N ASP A 209 18.46 -1.17 9.55
CA ASP A 209 17.32 -1.56 8.70
C ASP A 209 17.46 -3.00 8.16
N ILE A 210 18.64 -3.37 7.65
CA ILE A 210 18.94 -4.72 7.14
C ILE A 210 18.76 -5.76 8.24
N ARG A 211 19.36 -5.51 9.41
CA ARG A 211 19.32 -6.44 10.54
C ARG A 211 17.90 -6.67 11.01
N ASP A 212 17.14 -5.61 11.23
CA ASP A 212 15.81 -5.69 11.83
C ASP A 212 14.81 -6.31 10.84
N MET A 213 14.89 -5.97 9.55
CA MET A 213 14.09 -6.64 8.51
C MET A 213 14.45 -8.12 8.36
N LYS A 214 15.73 -8.47 8.44
CA LYS A 214 16.16 -9.87 8.39
C LYS A 214 15.57 -10.66 9.56
N ILE A 215 15.69 -10.15 10.78
CA ILE A 215 15.13 -10.79 11.98
C ILE A 215 13.61 -10.96 11.84
N LEU A 216 12.89 -9.92 11.41
CA LEU A 216 11.44 -9.96 11.20
C LEU A 216 11.04 -11.06 10.19
N LEU A 217 11.71 -11.13 9.05
CA LEU A 217 11.40 -12.10 8.00
C LEU A 217 11.77 -13.53 8.41
N GLU A 218 12.88 -13.71 9.13
CA GLU A 218 13.27 -15.01 9.71
C GLU A 218 12.25 -15.48 10.76
N ASP A 219 11.76 -14.58 11.63
CA ASP A 219 10.71 -14.88 12.61
C ASP A 219 9.35 -15.22 11.95
N LEU A 220 9.06 -14.64 10.78
CA LEU A 220 7.92 -15.01 9.93
C LEU A 220 8.13 -16.33 9.17
N GLY A 221 9.32 -16.92 9.28
CA GLY A 221 9.68 -18.22 8.75
C GLY A 221 10.17 -18.21 7.30
N TYR A 222 10.79 -17.11 6.86
CA TYR A 222 11.49 -17.02 5.57
C TYR A 222 12.99 -17.28 5.74
N SER A 223 13.62 -17.95 4.77
CA SER A 223 15.06 -17.89 4.58
C SER A 223 15.40 -16.62 3.82
N VAL A 224 16.26 -15.79 4.38
CA VAL A 224 16.52 -14.42 3.89
C VAL A 224 17.90 -14.32 3.25
N ASP A 225 17.92 -14.06 1.95
CA ASP A 225 19.14 -13.70 1.23
C ASP A 225 19.35 -12.18 1.30
N VAL A 226 20.55 -11.74 1.67
CA VAL A 226 20.90 -10.30 1.77
C VAL A 226 22.01 -9.98 0.79
N ARG A 227 21.78 -8.98 -0.07
CA ARG A 227 22.78 -8.42 -0.98
C ARG A 227 22.97 -6.94 -0.72
N GLU A 228 24.21 -6.49 -0.80
CA GLU A 228 24.58 -5.13 -0.46
C GLU A 228 25.37 -4.44 -1.56
N ASN A 229 25.16 -3.13 -1.71
CA ASN A 229 25.95 -2.24 -2.57
C ASN A 229 26.09 -2.77 -4.01
N LEU A 230 24.96 -2.99 -4.68
CA LEU A 230 24.86 -3.48 -6.04
C LEU A 230 24.67 -2.33 -7.05
N THR A 231 25.18 -2.51 -8.28
CA THR A 231 24.75 -1.68 -9.42
C THR A 231 23.31 -2.05 -9.81
N ALA A 232 22.61 -1.22 -10.57
CA ALA A 232 21.29 -1.55 -11.09
C ALA A 232 21.29 -2.80 -11.96
N SER A 233 22.36 -3.01 -12.73
CA SER A 233 22.54 -4.24 -13.52
C SER A 233 22.65 -5.47 -12.60
N ASP A 234 23.48 -5.39 -11.56
CA ASP A 234 23.66 -6.48 -10.60
C ASP A 234 22.37 -6.75 -9.80
N MET A 235 21.62 -5.71 -9.43
CA MET A 235 20.30 -5.87 -8.80
C MET A 235 19.35 -6.66 -9.71
N ALA A 236 19.31 -6.34 -11.01
CA ALA A 236 18.46 -7.06 -11.95
C ALA A 236 18.91 -8.53 -12.14
N ILE A 237 20.22 -8.79 -12.14
CA ILE A 237 20.78 -10.15 -12.20
C ILE A 237 20.37 -10.93 -10.95
N GLU A 238 20.51 -10.35 -9.77
CA GLU A 238 20.14 -11.01 -8.52
C GLU A 238 18.64 -11.28 -8.44
N LEU A 239 17.81 -10.32 -8.85
CA LEU A 239 16.35 -10.49 -8.89
C LEU A 239 15.94 -11.65 -9.81
N LYS A 240 16.60 -11.80 -10.97
CA LYS A 240 16.37 -12.92 -11.88
C LYS A 240 16.83 -14.25 -11.27
N ALA A 241 18.00 -14.26 -10.63
CA ALA A 241 18.53 -15.45 -9.97
C ALA A 241 17.60 -15.90 -8.83
N PHE A 242 17.09 -14.96 -8.04
CA PHE A 242 16.11 -15.20 -6.99
C PHE A 242 14.79 -15.74 -7.55
N ALA A 243 14.24 -15.10 -8.59
CA ALA A 243 13.00 -15.54 -9.24
C ALA A 243 13.09 -16.99 -9.79
N ALA A 244 14.28 -17.43 -10.18
CA ALA A 244 14.54 -18.77 -10.71
C ALA A 244 14.71 -19.86 -9.63
N ARG A 245 14.68 -19.50 -8.33
CA ARG A 245 14.95 -20.44 -7.23
C ARG A 245 13.89 -21.56 -7.16
N PRO A 246 14.31 -22.85 -7.15
CA PRO A 246 13.37 -23.98 -7.10
C PRO A 246 12.53 -24.03 -5.82
N GLU A 247 13.03 -23.47 -4.72
CA GLU A 247 12.36 -23.40 -3.41
C GLU A 247 11.03 -22.62 -3.48
N HIS A 248 10.86 -21.74 -4.47
CA HIS A 248 9.58 -21.06 -4.67
C HIS A 248 8.44 -22.03 -5.00
N LYS A 249 8.72 -23.21 -5.57
CA LYS A 249 7.70 -24.23 -5.84
C LYS A 249 7.05 -24.74 -4.55
N SER A 250 7.86 -24.98 -3.53
CA SER A 250 7.46 -25.38 -2.17
C SER A 250 7.33 -24.19 -1.20
N SER A 251 7.23 -22.97 -1.71
CA SER A 251 6.84 -21.79 -0.94
C SER A 251 5.37 -21.43 -1.20
N ASP A 252 4.75 -20.73 -0.26
CA ASP A 252 3.41 -20.16 -0.40
C ASP A 252 3.43 -18.64 -0.64
N SER A 253 4.59 -17.98 -0.54
CA SER A 253 4.72 -16.51 -0.60
C SER A 253 6.18 -16.08 -0.74
N THR A 254 6.43 -14.79 -1.00
CA THR A 254 7.78 -14.20 -0.97
C THR A 254 7.75 -12.75 -0.50
N PHE A 255 8.88 -12.30 0.04
CA PHE A 255 9.17 -10.89 0.33
C PHE A 255 10.38 -10.42 -0.45
N LEU A 256 10.27 -9.23 -1.04
CA LEU A 256 11.39 -8.51 -1.65
C LEU A 256 11.52 -7.15 -0.99
N VAL A 257 12.66 -6.85 -0.39
CA VAL A 257 12.94 -5.58 0.30
C VAL A 257 14.06 -4.87 -0.44
N LEU A 258 13.78 -3.67 -0.96
CA LEU A 258 14.74 -2.85 -1.70
C LEU A 258 14.98 -1.55 -0.95
N MET A 259 16.23 -1.31 -0.56
CA MET A 259 16.61 -0.16 0.26
C MET A 259 17.78 0.57 -0.40
N SER A 260 17.53 1.69 -1.07
CA SER A 260 18.59 2.51 -1.68
C SER A 260 18.24 4.00 -1.61
N HIS A 261 19.03 4.85 -2.26
CA HIS A 261 18.55 6.12 -2.78
C HIS A 261 17.58 5.86 -3.93
N GLY A 262 16.75 6.84 -4.24
CA GLY A 262 15.88 6.76 -5.40
C GLY A 262 15.59 8.13 -5.97
N ILE A 263 15.21 8.09 -7.23
CA ILE A 263 14.86 9.23 -8.06
C ILE A 263 13.54 8.92 -8.78
N GLN A 264 13.04 9.86 -9.56
CA GLN A 264 11.81 9.66 -10.32
C GLN A 264 11.85 8.42 -11.25
N ALA A 265 13.02 8.14 -11.84
CA ALA A 265 13.21 7.01 -12.74
C ALA A 265 13.27 5.64 -12.04
N GLY A 266 13.60 5.58 -10.73
CA GLY A 266 13.70 4.32 -10.01
C GLY A 266 14.69 4.31 -8.85
N ILE A 267 15.23 3.12 -8.59
CA ILE A 267 16.09 2.82 -7.44
C ILE A 267 17.55 2.94 -7.86
N CYS A 268 18.34 3.77 -7.18
CA CYS A 268 19.74 4.00 -7.53
C CYS A 268 20.60 2.77 -7.22
N GLY A 269 21.45 2.38 -8.16
CA GLY A 269 22.58 1.49 -7.92
C GLY A 269 23.76 2.24 -7.28
N LYS A 270 24.78 1.50 -6.83
CA LYS A 270 25.93 2.08 -6.11
C LYS A 270 26.76 3.08 -6.93
N LYS A 271 26.67 3.05 -8.27
CA LYS A 271 27.46 3.90 -9.17
C LYS A 271 26.70 5.12 -9.67
N TYR A 272 25.46 5.30 -9.22
CA TYR A 272 24.60 6.37 -9.71
C TYR A 272 25.26 7.74 -9.57
N SER A 273 25.19 8.52 -10.64
CA SER A 273 25.49 9.96 -10.71
C SER A 273 24.53 10.62 -11.70
N GLU A 274 24.49 11.96 -11.74
CA GLU A 274 23.68 12.67 -12.74
C GLU A 274 24.21 12.46 -14.17
N GLU A 275 25.52 12.27 -14.32
CA GLU A 275 26.18 12.07 -15.62
C GLU A 275 26.13 10.62 -16.09
N VAL A 276 26.20 9.66 -15.16
CA VAL A 276 26.18 8.22 -15.45
C VAL A 276 25.00 7.57 -14.71
N PRO A 277 23.87 7.32 -15.40
CA PRO A 277 22.71 6.74 -14.77
C PRO A 277 22.94 5.26 -14.45
N ASP A 278 22.79 4.92 -13.17
CA ASP A 278 22.79 3.55 -12.64
C ASP A 278 21.48 3.36 -11.85
N VAL A 279 20.39 3.03 -12.54
CA VAL A 279 19.03 3.04 -11.97
C VAL A 279 18.29 1.76 -12.34
N LEU A 280 17.72 1.09 -11.35
CA LEU A 280 16.79 -0.01 -11.53
C LEU A 280 15.37 0.54 -11.60
N GLU A 281 14.73 0.38 -12.76
CA GLU A 281 13.32 0.72 -12.93
C GLU A 281 12.45 -0.17 -12.05
N VAL A 282 11.50 0.44 -11.34
CA VAL A 282 10.58 -0.30 -10.46
C VAL A 282 9.76 -1.32 -11.26
N ASN A 283 9.40 -1.00 -12.50
CA ASN A 283 8.64 -1.89 -13.37
C ASN A 283 9.40 -3.19 -13.72
N THR A 284 10.73 -3.14 -13.77
CA THR A 284 11.57 -4.33 -14.00
C THR A 284 11.37 -5.39 -12.91
N ILE A 285 11.11 -4.96 -11.67
CA ILE A 285 10.85 -5.88 -10.54
C ILE A 285 9.57 -6.68 -10.79
N PHE A 286 8.49 -5.98 -11.14
CA PHE A 286 7.20 -6.60 -11.44
C PHE A 286 7.31 -7.53 -12.63
N GLN A 287 7.98 -7.10 -13.70
CA GLN A 287 8.23 -7.93 -14.87
C GLN A 287 8.99 -9.21 -14.53
N ILE A 288 10.05 -9.15 -13.71
CA ILE A 288 10.83 -10.33 -13.34
C ILE A 288 10.00 -11.33 -12.52
N LEU A 289 9.16 -10.84 -11.60
CA LEU A 289 8.39 -11.68 -10.68
C LEU A 289 6.98 -12.02 -11.17
N ASN A 290 6.61 -11.61 -12.39
CA ASN A 290 5.28 -11.82 -12.95
C ASN A 290 5.00 -13.31 -13.25
N THR A 291 3.76 -13.62 -13.63
CA THR A 291 3.33 -15.01 -13.87
C THR A 291 4.14 -15.71 -14.97
N LEU A 292 4.61 -14.95 -15.97
CA LEU A 292 5.34 -15.47 -17.12
C LEU A 292 6.80 -15.79 -16.74
N ASN A 293 7.47 -14.88 -16.06
CA ASN A 293 8.90 -14.97 -15.77
C ASN A 293 9.21 -15.69 -14.45
N CYS A 294 8.25 -15.76 -13.52
CA CYS A 294 8.36 -16.49 -12.27
C CYS A 294 7.13 -17.39 -12.02
N PRO A 295 6.95 -18.46 -12.81
CA PRO A 295 5.79 -19.34 -12.70
C PRO A 295 5.68 -20.04 -11.33
N SER A 296 6.81 -20.26 -10.65
CA SER A 296 6.86 -20.84 -9.31
C SER A 296 6.13 -20.00 -8.24
N LEU A 297 5.95 -18.69 -8.50
CA LEU A 297 5.22 -17.75 -7.63
C LEU A 297 3.86 -17.32 -8.20
N LYS A 298 3.35 -18.04 -9.21
CA LYS A 298 1.98 -17.86 -9.71
C LYS A 298 0.97 -18.16 -8.59
N ASP A 299 -0.05 -17.31 -8.46
CA ASP A 299 -1.14 -17.43 -7.46
C ASP A 299 -0.66 -17.32 -5.99
N LYS A 300 0.57 -16.83 -5.79
CA LYS A 300 1.18 -16.62 -4.48
C LYS A 300 1.47 -15.14 -4.25
N PRO A 301 1.23 -14.61 -3.03
CA PRO A 301 1.47 -13.22 -2.72
C PRO A 301 2.97 -12.88 -2.79
N LYS A 302 3.27 -11.80 -3.52
CA LYS A 302 4.60 -11.21 -3.71
C LYS A 302 4.59 -9.84 -3.04
N VAL A 303 5.12 -9.77 -1.82
CA VAL A 303 5.17 -8.53 -1.04
C VAL A 303 6.47 -7.80 -1.34
N ILE A 304 6.37 -6.60 -1.90
CA ILE A 304 7.53 -5.77 -2.26
C ILE A 304 7.56 -4.56 -1.32
N ILE A 305 8.67 -4.35 -0.64
CA ILE A 305 8.90 -3.22 0.26
C ILE A 305 10.02 -2.37 -0.35
N ILE A 306 9.74 -1.10 -0.65
CA ILE A 306 10.69 -0.18 -1.29
C ILE A 306 10.94 1.01 -0.37
N GLN A 307 12.14 1.06 0.20
CA GLN A 307 12.68 2.20 0.93
C GLN A 307 13.65 2.97 0.01
N ALA A 308 13.10 3.87 -0.78
CA ALA A 308 13.86 4.76 -1.66
C ALA A 308 13.06 6.05 -1.89
N CYS A 309 13.75 7.20 -1.94
CA CYS A 309 13.13 8.46 -2.31
C CYS A 309 12.61 8.39 -3.76
N ARG A 310 11.58 9.17 -4.10
CA ARG A 310 11.00 9.13 -5.46
C ARG A 310 10.96 10.49 -6.17
N GLY A 311 11.71 11.47 -5.69
CA GLY A 311 11.93 12.78 -6.34
C GLY A 311 12.39 13.86 -5.34
N GLU A 312 12.41 15.11 -5.81
CA GLU A 312 12.98 16.28 -5.12
C GLU A 312 11.93 17.21 -4.47
N LYS A 313 10.63 16.97 -4.65
CA LYS A 313 9.56 17.91 -4.26
C LYS A 313 8.76 17.42 -3.06
N GLN A 314 8.43 18.31 -2.13
CA GLN A 314 7.47 18.00 -1.06
C GLN A 314 6.10 17.63 -1.65
N GLY A 315 5.75 16.34 -1.62
CA GLY A 315 4.37 15.86 -1.43
C GLY A 315 3.42 15.87 -2.62
N VAL A 316 3.48 14.91 -3.56
CA VAL A 316 2.28 14.54 -4.35
C VAL A 316 2.26 13.08 -4.82
N VAL A 317 1.14 12.38 -4.57
CA VAL A 317 0.96 10.94 -4.84
C VAL A 317 0.50 10.70 -6.28
N TRP A 318 1.26 9.92 -7.06
CA TRP A 318 0.78 9.36 -8.32
C TRP A 318 0.38 7.89 -8.16
N ILE A 319 -0.91 7.60 -8.32
CA ILE A 319 -1.43 6.26 -8.55
C ILE A 319 -1.39 6.03 -10.06
N LYS A 320 -0.54 5.11 -10.52
CA LYS A 320 -0.50 4.72 -11.93
C LYS A 320 -1.52 3.61 -12.18
N ASP A 321 -2.78 4.01 -12.34
CA ASP A 321 -3.78 3.18 -12.99
C ASP A 321 -3.62 3.40 -14.51
N SER A 322 -3.03 2.44 -15.21
CA SER A 322 -2.98 2.53 -16.68
C SER A 322 -3.05 1.16 -17.34
N VAL A 323 -4.21 0.88 -17.94
CA VAL A 323 -4.25 0.21 -19.24
C VAL A 323 -3.82 1.26 -20.27
N GLY A 324 -2.55 1.21 -20.69
CA GLY A 324 -2.04 2.01 -21.81
C GLY A 324 -2.21 1.27 -23.14
N PRO A 325 -2.43 1.97 -24.26
CA PRO A 325 -2.68 1.35 -25.56
C PRO A 325 -1.39 0.73 -26.12
N SER A 326 -1.52 -0.52 -26.58
CA SER A 326 -0.51 -1.25 -27.34
C SER A 326 -0.06 -0.44 -28.57
N GLY A 327 1.16 0.10 -28.51
CA GLY A 327 1.92 0.57 -29.66
C GLY A 327 2.86 -0.53 -30.12
N ASN A 328 2.66 -0.98 -31.35
CA ASN A 328 3.33 -2.12 -31.96
C ASN A 328 4.85 -1.92 -32.06
N SER A 329 5.64 -2.84 -31.51
CA SER A 329 6.95 -3.17 -32.06
C SER A 329 7.14 -4.68 -31.96
N SER A 330 6.91 -5.35 -33.09
CA SER A 330 7.16 -6.77 -33.28
C SER A 330 8.66 -7.03 -33.31
N LEU A 331 9.18 -7.73 -32.30
CA LEU A 331 10.35 -8.58 -32.46
C LEU A 331 9.93 -9.99 -32.06
N LEU A 332 9.83 -10.85 -33.07
CA LEU A 332 9.52 -12.27 -32.95
C LEU A 332 10.61 -12.95 -32.11
N ALA A 333 10.21 -13.58 -31.01
CA ALA A 333 11.01 -14.59 -30.33
C ALA A 333 10.30 -15.95 -30.47
N ALA A 334 11.13 -16.99 -30.61
CA ALA A 334 10.85 -18.29 -31.19
C ALA A 334 9.66 -19.06 -30.59
N GLU A 335 9.06 -19.90 -31.45
CA GLU A 335 7.97 -20.82 -31.13
C GLU A 335 8.44 -21.90 -30.14
N ASP A 336 8.12 -21.73 -28.87
CA ASP A 336 8.13 -22.84 -27.90
C ASP A 336 6.68 -23.18 -27.51
N PHE A 337 6.30 -24.43 -27.79
CA PHE A 337 5.01 -25.03 -27.46
C PHE A 337 4.87 -25.15 -25.93
N GLU A 338 4.31 -24.13 -25.27
CA GLU A 338 3.94 -24.21 -23.85
C GLU A 338 2.45 -23.89 -23.59
N TYR A 339 1.89 -24.66 -22.65
CA TYR A 339 0.48 -24.87 -22.31
C TYR A 339 -0.42 -23.62 -22.35
N ASP A 340 -1.59 -23.78 -22.99
CA ASP A 340 -2.68 -22.81 -23.17
C ASP A 340 -3.20 -22.16 -21.86
N ALA A 341 -2.90 -22.77 -20.71
CA ALA A 341 -3.24 -22.27 -19.38
C ALA A 341 -2.36 -21.10 -18.90
N ILE A 342 -1.14 -20.94 -19.43
CA ILE A 342 -0.23 -19.84 -19.08
C ILE A 342 -0.68 -18.54 -19.77
N LYS A 343 -1.17 -18.63 -21.02
CA LYS A 343 -1.63 -17.48 -21.81
C LYS A 343 -2.93 -16.84 -21.31
N LYS A 344 -3.75 -17.58 -20.53
CA LYS A 344 -5.03 -17.08 -19.96
C LYS A 344 -4.91 -16.48 -18.55
N ALA A 345 -3.74 -16.53 -17.92
CA ALA A 345 -3.52 -15.92 -16.61
C ALA A 345 -3.20 -14.42 -16.77
N HIS A 346 -3.65 -13.57 -15.84
CA HIS A 346 -3.19 -12.18 -15.81
C HIS A 346 -1.67 -12.13 -15.68
N ILE A 347 -1.02 -11.34 -16.55
CA ILE A 347 0.43 -11.22 -16.63
C ILE A 347 0.97 -10.79 -15.25
N GLU A 348 0.36 -9.78 -14.64
CA GLU A 348 0.70 -9.27 -13.31
C GLU A 348 -0.48 -9.45 -12.35
N LYS A 349 -0.28 -10.23 -11.29
CA LYS A 349 -1.26 -10.45 -10.22
C LYS A 349 -0.58 -10.94 -8.94
N ASP A 350 -1.30 -10.83 -7.82
CA ASP A 350 -0.84 -11.22 -6.48
C ASP A 350 0.39 -10.43 -6.00
N PHE A 351 0.47 -9.14 -6.38
CA PHE A 351 1.48 -8.21 -5.90
C PHE A 351 0.89 -7.22 -4.91
N ILE A 352 1.68 -6.87 -3.90
CA ILE A 352 1.44 -5.69 -3.07
C ILE A 352 2.78 -4.99 -2.85
N ALA A 353 2.80 -3.68 -3.10
CA ALA A 353 4.01 -2.87 -2.95
C ALA A 353 3.80 -1.78 -1.89
N PHE A 354 4.65 -1.76 -0.88
CA PHE A 354 4.71 -0.73 0.14
C PHE A 354 5.94 0.15 -0.11
N CYS A 355 5.71 1.43 -0.42
CA CYS A 355 6.78 2.39 -0.65
C CYS A 355 6.87 3.36 0.54
N SER A 356 8.07 3.57 1.07
CA SER A 356 8.31 4.50 2.18
C SER A 356 8.00 5.96 1.86
N SER A 357 7.98 6.28 0.57
CA SER A 357 7.62 7.59 0.05
C SER A 357 6.74 7.42 -1.17
N THR A 358 5.73 8.27 -1.26
CA THR A 358 4.99 8.48 -2.50
C THR A 358 5.94 9.04 -3.57
N PRO A 359 5.62 8.93 -4.87
CA PRO A 359 6.32 9.68 -5.91
C PRO A 359 6.63 11.11 -5.46
N ASP A 360 7.80 11.62 -5.82
CA ASP A 360 8.30 12.94 -5.46
C ASP A 360 8.75 13.17 -4.01
N ASN A 361 8.40 12.31 -3.04
CA ASN A 361 8.72 12.53 -1.62
C ASN A 361 10.07 11.95 -1.15
N VAL A 362 10.58 12.52 -0.07
CA VAL A 362 11.78 12.07 0.66
C VAL A 362 11.40 11.11 1.78
N SER A 363 12.24 10.11 2.01
CA SER A 363 12.12 9.16 3.12
C SER A 363 13.03 9.56 4.29
N TRP A 364 12.52 9.51 5.53
CA TRP A 364 13.24 9.98 6.71
C TRP A 364 13.97 8.85 7.44
N ARG A 365 15.20 9.14 7.88
CA ARG A 365 16.03 8.22 8.66
C ARG A 365 16.57 8.88 9.92
N HIS A 366 16.70 8.08 10.97
CA HIS A 366 17.46 8.43 12.15
C HIS A 366 18.82 7.69 12.11
N PRO A 367 19.97 8.37 12.26
CA PRO A 367 21.30 7.77 12.03
C PRO A 367 21.61 6.53 12.87
N LEU A 368 21.05 6.46 14.09
CA LEU A 368 21.29 5.36 15.04
C LEU A 368 20.16 4.33 15.10
N LEU A 369 18.96 4.67 14.61
CA LEU A 369 17.77 3.85 14.80
C LEU A 369 17.27 3.23 13.49
N GLY A 370 17.69 3.75 12.33
CA GLY A 370 17.22 3.31 11.02
C GLY A 370 16.10 4.18 10.44
N SER A 371 15.43 3.68 9.42
CA SER A 371 14.27 4.31 8.77
C SER A 371 13.02 4.20 9.62
N LEU A 372 12.28 5.31 9.76
CA LEU A 372 10.99 5.32 10.46
C LEU A 372 9.97 4.35 9.85
N PHE A 373 10.03 4.13 8.53
CA PHE A 373 9.14 3.21 7.81
C PHE A 373 9.46 1.73 8.05
N ILE A 374 10.69 1.44 8.46
CA ILE A 374 11.12 0.06 8.78
C ILE A 374 10.87 -0.24 10.26
N ILE A 375 11.02 0.77 11.13
CA ILE A 375 10.89 0.61 12.59
C ILE A 375 9.44 0.58 13.07
N LYS A 376 8.53 1.33 12.42
CA LYS A 376 7.11 1.45 12.81
C LYS A 376 6.21 0.77 11.82
#